data_AF-A0A7X5DR42-F1
#
_entry.id   AF-A0A7X5DR42-F1
#
_cell.length_a   1.000
_cell.length_b   1.000
_cell.length_c   1.000
_cell.angle_alpha   90.00
_cell.angle_beta   90.00
_cell.angle_gamma   90.00
#
_symmetry.space_group_name_H-M   'P 1'
#
loop_
_entity.id
_entity.type
_entity.pdbx_description
1 polymer ?
#
loop_
_entity_poly.entity_id
_entity_poly.type
_entity_poly.pdbx_seq_one_letter_code
_entity_poly.pdbx_strand_id
1 'polypeptide(L)'
;MTRIELFEKAIAEKAASLKEWGINPTLFWAYRNSITAGNDRIDFGETIWDSEVGEITETLKENGITEFTISSTFSSLIPTLAEFAKYGFQMAGLTEVKANYTDFQTQERAVIPAIRMATEEA
;
A
#
# COMPACT_ATOMS: atom_id res chain seq x y z
N MET A 1 2.89 11.03 -3.97
CA MET A 1 1.83 10.01 -3.88
C MET A 1 0.50 10.52 -4.40
N THR A 2 -0.10 9.81 -5.36
CA THR A 2 -1.47 10.04 -5.84
C THR A 2 -2.47 9.92 -4.69
N ARG A 3 -3.46 10.81 -4.65
CA ARG A 3 -4.44 10.90 -3.56
C ARG A 3 -5.70 10.11 -3.89
N ILE A 4 -6.20 9.35 -2.92
CA ILE A 4 -7.47 8.64 -3.02
C ILE A 4 -8.53 9.49 -2.31
N GLU A 5 -9.42 10.14 -3.06
CA GLU A 5 -10.37 11.12 -2.53
C GLU A 5 -11.26 10.55 -1.43
N LEU A 6 -11.73 9.31 -1.61
CA LEU A 6 -12.55 8.61 -0.63
C LEU A 6 -11.82 8.46 0.73
N PHE A 7 -10.51 8.20 0.70
CA PHE A 7 -9.72 8.04 1.91
C PHE A 7 -9.43 9.37 2.58
N GLU A 8 -9.11 10.42 1.80
CA GLU A 8 -8.93 11.77 2.33
C GLU A 8 -10.20 12.27 3.02
N LYS A 9 -11.37 11.98 2.44
CA LYS A 9 -12.67 12.28 3.06
C LYS A 9 -12.89 11.51 4.36
N ALA A 10 -12.62 10.20 4.37
CA ALA A 10 -12.73 9.38 5.58
C ALA A 10 -11.79 9.85 6.71
N ILE A 11 -10.58 10.32 6.37
CA ILE A 11 -9.64 10.92 7.34
C ILE A 11 -10.19 12.25 7.88
N ALA A 12 -10.65 13.14 6.99
CA ALA A 12 -11.16 14.46 7.37
C ALA A 12 -12.40 14.37 8.26
N GLU A 13 -13.31 13.44 7.94
CA GLU A 13 -14.55 13.21 8.70
C GLU A 13 -14.35 12.30 9.92
N LYS A 14 -13.12 11.80 10.14
CA LYS A 14 -12.80 10.85 11.22
C LYS A 14 -13.77 9.67 11.22
N ALA A 15 -13.91 9.02 10.07
CA ALA A 15 -14.83 7.92 9.86
C ALA A 15 -14.75 6.89 11.00
N ALA A 16 -15.88 6.65 11.66
CA ALA A 16 -15.96 5.71 12.78
C ALA A 16 -15.80 4.24 12.33
N SER A 17 -16.12 3.95 11.06
CA SER A 17 -16.05 2.62 10.46
C SER A 17 -15.66 2.74 8.99
N LEU A 18 -14.52 2.16 8.62
CA LEU A 18 -14.09 2.07 7.21
C LEU A 18 -15.04 1.19 6.39
N LYS A 19 -15.63 0.18 7.01
CA LYS A 19 -16.58 -0.74 6.35
C LYS A 19 -17.84 -0.04 5.88
N GLU A 20 -18.37 0.91 6.67
CA GLU A 20 -19.56 1.69 6.28
C GLU A 20 -19.30 2.60 5.07
N TRP A 21 -18.03 2.91 4.82
CA TRP A 21 -17.57 3.70 3.69
C TRP A 21 -17.20 2.85 2.48
N GLY A 22 -17.31 1.52 2.58
CA GLY A 22 -16.85 0.59 1.54
C GLY A 22 -15.34 0.65 1.34
N ILE A 23 -14.58 1.00 2.37
CA ILE A 23 -13.12 1.12 2.31
C ILE A 23 -12.47 -0.17 2.79
N ASN A 24 -11.64 -0.76 1.93
CA ASN A 24 -10.73 -1.83 2.33
C ASN A 24 -9.73 -1.32 3.39
N PRO A 25 -9.72 -1.89 4.62
CA PRO A 25 -8.91 -1.39 5.71
C PRO A 25 -7.40 -1.56 5.45
N THR A 26 -6.98 -2.64 4.80
CA THR A 26 -5.57 -2.92 4.50
C THR A 26 -4.98 -1.83 3.60
N LEU A 27 -5.68 -1.52 2.51
CA LEU A 27 -5.27 -0.45 1.60
C LEU A 27 -5.34 0.94 2.26
N PHE A 28 -6.37 1.21 3.07
CA PHE A 28 -6.49 2.48 3.80
C PHE A 28 -5.31 2.75 4.74
N TRP A 29 -4.91 1.75 5.52
CA TRP A 29 -3.78 1.88 6.44
C TRP A 29 -2.44 1.98 5.71
N ALA A 30 -2.24 1.20 4.65
CA ALA A 30 -1.07 1.33 3.78
C ALA A 30 -0.94 2.76 3.22
N TYR A 31 -2.04 3.31 2.69
CA TYR A 31 -2.12 4.68 2.19
C TYR A 31 -1.78 5.73 3.27
N ARG A 32 -2.48 5.67 4.41
CA ARG A 32 -2.30 6.63 5.50
C ARG A 32 -0.89 6.60 6.07
N ASN A 33 -0.35 5.41 6.27
CA ASN A 33 1.00 5.21 6.80
C ASN A 33 2.05 5.74 5.83
N SER A 34 1.84 5.55 4.53
CA SER A 34 2.73 6.06 3.48
C SER A 34 2.78 7.59 3.45
N ILE A 35 1.64 8.27 3.61
CA ILE A 35 1.58 9.73 3.77
C ILE A 35 2.36 10.15 5.01
N THR A 36 2.11 9.47 6.13
CA THR A 36 2.69 9.81 7.43
C THR A 36 4.21 9.58 7.45
N ALA A 37 4.70 8.60 6.70
CA ALA A 37 6.12 8.32 6.49
C ALA A 37 6.76 9.24 5.44
N GLY A 38 5.97 9.92 4.61
CA GLY A 38 6.44 10.77 3.52
C GLY A 38 6.98 9.96 2.34
N ASN A 39 6.32 8.87 1.99
CA ASN A 39 6.58 8.08 0.79
C ASN A 39 5.86 8.65 -0.44
N ASP A 40 6.46 8.47 -1.61
CA ASP A 40 5.86 8.88 -2.88
C ASP A 40 4.85 7.87 -3.43
N ARG A 41 4.84 6.65 -2.90
CA ARG A 41 3.99 5.53 -3.29
C ARG A 41 3.31 4.95 -2.05
N ILE A 42 2.19 4.26 -2.27
CA ILE A 42 1.57 3.45 -1.23
C ILE A 42 2.49 2.27 -0.95
N ASP A 43 2.80 2.06 0.33
CA ASP A 43 3.57 0.93 0.82
C ASP A 43 2.72 0.04 1.73
N PHE A 44 2.66 -1.24 1.40
CA PHE A 44 2.06 -2.27 2.25
C PHE A 44 3.12 -2.85 3.19
N GLY A 45 3.20 -2.30 4.40
CA GLY A 45 4.07 -2.79 5.47
C GLY A 45 3.47 -3.94 6.31
N GLU A 46 2.16 -4.15 6.22
CA GLU A 46 1.42 -5.17 6.98
C GLU A 46 0.99 -6.35 6.09
N THR A 47 0.49 -7.42 6.70
CA THR A 47 -0.03 -8.60 6.01
C THR A 47 -1.20 -8.24 5.08
N ILE A 48 -1.14 -8.73 3.84
CA ILE A 48 -2.24 -8.68 2.87
C ILE A 48 -2.81 -10.09 2.74
N TRP A 49 -4.13 -10.21 2.72
CA TRP A 49 -4.81 -11.47 2.45
C TRP A 49 -5.07 -11.63 0.95
N ASP A 50 -4.83 -12.82 0.39
CA ASP A 50 -5.07 -13.04 -1.04
C ASP A 50 -6.53 -12.77 -1.44
N SER A 51 -7.49 -12.95 -0.52
CA SER A 51 -8.91 -12.67 -0.73
C SER A 51 -9.26 -11.19 -0.92
N GLU A 52 -8.43 -10.26 -0.45
CA GLU A 52 -8.67 -8.81 -0.61
C GLU A 52 -7.92 -8.20 -1.79
N VAL A 53 -7.00 -8.93 -2.44
CA VAL A 53 -6.20 -8.41 -3.56
C VAL A 53 -7.09 -7.89 -4.70
N GLY A 54 -8.21 -8.55 -5.00
CA GLY A 54 -9.17 -8.06 -5.99
C GLY A 54 -9.70 -6.67 -5.67
N GLU A 55 -10.28 -6.48 -4.48
CA GLU A 55 -10.83 -5.19 -4.00
C GLU A 55 -9.76 -4.09 -3.96
N ILE A 56 -8.55 -4.44 -3.49
CA ILE A 56 -7.40 -3.52 -3.44
C ILE A 56 -7.05 -3.05 -4.85
N THR A 57 -6.88 -3.98 -5.80
CA THR A 57 -6.44 -3.63 -7.16
C THR A 57 -7.50 -2.87 -7.95
N GLU A 58 -8.79 -3.12 -7.71
CA GLU A 58 -9.90 -2.33 -8.25
C GLU A 58 -9.79 -0.88 -7.76
N THR A 59 -9.69 -0.68 -6.44
CA THR A 59 -9.54 0.66 -5.84
C THR A 59 -8.30 1.39 -6.39
N LEU A 60 -7.16 0.70 -6.50
CA LEU A 60 -5.93 1.30 -7.05
C LEU A 60 -6.15 1.79 -8.49
N LYS A 61 -6.74 0.95 -9.36
CA LYS A 61 -6.99 1.27 -10.76
C LYS A 61 -8.00 2.40 -10.94
N GLU A 62 -9.09 2.38 -10.18
CA GLU A 62 -10.12 3.44 -10.20
C GLU A 62 -9.54 4.81 -9.84
N ASN A 63 -8.50 4.84 -9.01
CA ASN A 63 -7.81 6.06 -8.60
C ASN A 63 -6.54 6.37 -9.43
N GLY A 64 -6.33 5.65 -10.55
CA GLY A 64 -5.19 5.88 -11.45
C GLY A 64 -3.83 5.55 -10.84
N ILE A 65 -3.78 4.65 -9.86
CA ILE A 65 -2.53 4.20 -9.22
C ILE A 65 -2.01 2.99 -10.00
N THR A 66 -0.89 3.20 -10.70
CA THR A 66 -0.23 2.20 -11.54
C THR A 66 0.95 1.51 -10.87
N GLU A 67 1.39 2.02 -9.71
CA GLU A 67 2.50 1.45 -8.95
C GLU A 67 2.36 1.63 -7.43
N PHE A 68 2.89 0.66 -6.68
CA PHE A 68 2.95 0.64 -5.22
C PHE A 68 4.15 -0.20 -4.74
N THR A 69 4.37 -0.28 -3.43
CA THR A 69 5.44 -1.08 -2.84
C THR A 69 4.91 -2.02 -1.75
N ILE A 70 5.64 -3.12 -1.50
CA ILE A 70 5.39 -4.02 -0.38
C ILE A 70 6.70 -4.19 0.38
N SER A 71 6.75 -3.65 1.60
CA SER A 71 7.87 -3.81 2.54
C SER A 71 7.63 -4.91 3.57
N SER A 72 6.41 -5.44 3.65
CA SER A 72 6.05 -6.48 4.62
C SER A 72 6.80 -7.79 4.42
N THR A 73 7.17 -8.44 5.53
CA THR A 73 7.96 -9.68 5.53
C THR A 73 7.11 -10.92 5.89
N PHE A 74 5.81 -10.91 5.63
CA PHE A 74 4.93 -12.03 5.97
C PHE A 74 5.27 -13.29 5.13
N SER A 75 5.04 -14.46 5.70
CA SER A 75 5.53 -15.74 5.15
C SER A 75 4.90 -16.14 3.81
N SER A 76 3.68 -15.68 3.52
CA SER A 76 2.94 -15.97 2.29
C SER A 76 3.10 -14.91 1.20
N LEU A 77 4.17 -14.11 1.22
CA LEU A 77 4.35 -13.01 0.26
C LEU A 77 4.35 -13.46 -1.21
N ILE A 78 5.00 -14.58 -1.54
CA ILE A 78 5.06 -15.08 -2.93
C ILE A 78 3.66 -15.36 -3.51
N PRO A 79 2.77 -16.13 -2.83
CA PRO A 79 1.37 -16.27 -3.25
C PRO A 79 0.66 -14.93 -3.47
N THR A 80 0.81 -13.98 -2.57
CA THR A 80 0.17 -12.66 -2.69
C THR A 80 0.69 -11.87 -3.89
N LEU A 81 2.00 -11.89 -4.16
CA LEU A 81 2.59 -11.30 -5.36
C LEU A 81 2.02 -11.94 -6.64
N ALA A 82 1.86 -13.27 -6.64
CA ALA A 82 1.25 -13.99 -7.76
C ALA A 82 -0.24 -13.66 -7.93
N GLU A 83 -0.97 -13.37 -6.84
CA GLU A 83 -2.35 -12.90 -6.90
C GLU A 83 -2.41 -11.50 -7.53
N PHE A 84 -1.57 -10.55 -7.11
CA PHE A 84 -1.48 -9.22 -7.72
C PHE A 84 -1.16 -9.29 -9.22
N ALA A 85 -0.32 -10.23 -9.64
CA ALA A 85 0.02 -10.44 -11.05
C ALA A 85 -1.21 -10.80 -11.89
N LYS A 86 -2.21 -11.52 -11.35
CA LYS A 86 -3.47 -11.83 -12.06
C LYS A 86 -4.29 -10.58 -12.37
N TYR A 87 -4.12 -9.53 -11.56
CA TYR A 87 -4.76 -8.23 -11.75
C TYR A 87 -3.87 -7.24 -12.51
N GLY A 88 -2.75 -7.69 -13.07
CA GLY A 88 -1.89 -6.88 -13.93
C GLY A 88 -0.79 -6.10 -13.21
N PHE A 89 -0.62 -6.27 -11.90
CA PHE A 89 0.51 -5.69 -11.16
C PHE A 89 1.65 -6.69 -11.07
N GLN A 90 2.73 -6.43 -11.81
CA GLN A 90 3.93 -7.28 -11.84
C GLN A 90 5.01 -6.76 -10.90
N MET A 91 5.86 -7.67 -10.44
CA MET A 91 7.07 -7.28 -9.71
C MET A 91 8.03 -6.52 -10.64
N ALA A 92 8.37 -5.30 -10.27
CA ALA A 92 9.22 -4.39 -11.04
C ALA A 92 10.60 -4.16 -10.38
N GLY A 93 11.00 -5.05 -9.46
CA GLY A 93 12.29 -5.04 -8.79
C GLY A 93 12.23 -4.61 -7.32
N LEU A 94 13.40 -4.45 -6.73
CA LEU A 94 13.56 -3.97 -5.35
C LEU A 94 13.75 -2.45 -5.34
N THR A 95 13.27 -1.82 -4.27
CA THR A 95 13.41 -0.39 -3.98
C THR A 95 13.54 -0.21 -2.47
N GLU A 96 13.62 1.04 -2.02
CA GLU A 96 13.55 1.40 -0.61
C GLU A 96 12.34 2.31 -0.33
N VAL A 97 11.83 2.24 0.90
CA VAL A 97 10.73 3.08 1.40
C VAL A 97 11.01 3.52 2.82
N LYS A 98 10.37 4.60 3.26
CA LYS A 98 10.36 4.99 4.68
C LYS A 98 9.32 4.16 5.42
N ALA A 99 9.74 3.49 6.48
CA ALA A 99 8.86 2.74 7.35
C ALA A 99 7.96 3.68 8.18
N ASN A 100 6.86 3.14 8.71
CA ASN A 100 5.96 3.87 9.60
C ASN A 100 6.45 3.94 11.07
N TYR A 101 7.69 3.53 11.34
CA TYR A 101 8.34 3.68 12.65
C TYR A 101 9.63 4.53 12.52
N THR A 102 10.07 5.07 13.65
CA THR A 102 11.33 5.81 13.76
C THR A 102 12.45 4.84 14.13
N ASP A 103 13.58 4.96 13.44
CA ASP A 103 14.80 4.27 13.82
C ASP A 103 15.33 4.85 15.14
N PHE A 104 15.61 3.99 16.12
CA PHE A 104 16.00 4.43 17.45
C PHE A 104 17.39 5.08 17.48
N GLN A 105 18.27 4.74 16.54
CA GLN A 105 19.63 5.26 16.45
C GLN A 105 19.64 6.61 15.76
N THR A 106 18.96 6.73 14.62
CA THR A 106 19.01 7.95 13.80
C THR A 106 17.97 8.99 14.23
N GLN A 107 16.93 8.58 14.97
CA GLN A 107 15.75 9.42 15.28
C GLN A 107 14.98 9.88 14.03
N GLU A 108 15.25 9.28 12.87
CA GLU A 108 14.55 9.51 11.61
C GLU A 108 13.67 8.31 11.25
N ARG A 109 12.83 8.45 10.22
CA ARG A 109 12.10 7.29 9.69
C ARG A 109 13.09 6.28 9.13
N ALA A 110 12.96 5.02 9.53
CA ALA A 110 13.83 3.96 9.00
C ALA A 110 13.60 3.82 7.48
N VAL A 111 14.69 3.68 6.72
CA VAL A 111 14.63 3.36 5.29
C VAL A 111 14.85 1.86 5.14
N ILE A 112 13.88 1.16 4.56
CA ILE A 112 13.85 -0.30 4.49
C ILE A 112 13.66 -0.80 3.05
N PRO A 113 14.17 -2.00 2.72
CA PRO A 113 13.90 -2.63 1.44
C PRO A 113 12.41 -2.91 1.22
N ALA A 114 11.96 -2.77 -0.01
CA ALA A 114 10.60 -3.10 -0.44
C ALA A 114 10.60 -3.65 -1.87
N ILE A 115 9.55 -4.40 -2.20
CA ILE A 115 9.29 -4.85 -3.56
C ILE A 115 8.44 -3.80 -4.27
N ARG A 116 8.87 -3.32 -5.43
CA ARG A 116 8.05 -2.45 -6.29
C ARG A 116 7.11 -3.31 -7.12
N MET A 117 5.83 -2.99 -7.10
CA MET A 117 4.79 -3.58 -7.94
C MET A 117 4.27 -2.51 -8.91
N ALA A 118 4.14 -2.85 -10.19
CA ALA A 118 3.72 -1.92 -11.22
C ALA A 118 2.91 -2.59 -12.32
N THR A 119 1.97 -1.87 -12.93
CA THR A 119 1.33 -2.28 -14.19
C THR A 119 2.29 -2.17 -15.37
N GLU A 120 2.09 -2.93 -16.44
CA GLU A 120 2.96 -2.88 -17.64
C GLU A 120 3.02 -1.49 -18.31
N GLU A 121 2.01 -0.65 -18.10
CA GLU A 121 1.91 0.72 -18.67
C GLU A 121 2.48 1.81 -17.74
N ALA A 122 3.11 1.44 -16.62
CA ALA A 122 3.59 2.36 -15.56
C ALA A 122 4.95 3.00 -15.83
#